data_AF-A0A848IAV8-F1
#
_entry.id   AF-A0A848IAV8-F1
#
_cell.length_a   1.000
_cell.length_b   1.000
_cell.length_c   1.000
_cell.angle_alpha   90.00
_cell.angle_beta   90.00
_cell.angle_gamma   90.00
#
_symmetry.space_group_name_H-M   'P 1'
#
loop_
_entity.id
_entity.type
_entity.pdbx_description
1 polymer ?
#
loop_
_entity_poly.entity_id
_entity_poly.type
_entity_poly.pdbx_seq_one_letter_code
_entity_poly.pdbx_strand_id
1 'polypeptide(L)'
;MINADNSQTATVYNGSGHETEYTKFNTSGQKTDDYFFDGSTGRETEYDQYGNNGSMTAHLFNSNNTQNAIIFNGNGQEMEYDSFDSSGKLTSFTQFTYGAGGGYNAVAYGPTGYETGWADYGSNNMLISSGGGQYNFTLGDEYGSGSDDFDFGWFEQDMGYSANFGFSF
;
A
#
# COMPACT_ATOMS: atom_id res chain seq x y z
N MET A 1 11.84 -4.10 19.07
CA MET A 1 12.20 -5.16 20.03
C MET A 1 12.57 -6.42 19.26
N ILE A 2 13.47 -7.25 19.79
CA ILE A 2 13.75 -8.58 19.23
C ILE A 2 13.01 -9.61 20.10
N ASN A 3 12.16 -10.41 19.49
CA ASN A 3 11.39 -11.46 20.15
C ASN A 3 12.23 -12.74 20.29
N ALA A 4 11.82 -13.66 21.17
CA ALA A 4 12.56 -14.90 21.44
C ALA A 4 12.67 -15.83 20.21
N ASP A 5 11.79 -15.66 19.23
CA ASP A 5 11.79 -16.37 17.95
C ASP A 5 12.62 -15.66 16.86
N ASN A 6 13.33 -14.57 17.20
CA ASN A 6 14.05 -13.66 16.30
C ASN A 6 13.17 -12.80 15.38
N SER A 7 11.85 -12.83 15.51
CA SER A 7 11.01 -11.79 14.88
C SER A 7 11.29 -10.44 15.54
N GLN A 8 10.98 -9.35 14.83
CA GLN A 8 11.26 -8.00 15.32
C GLN A 8 10.04 -7.10 15.20
N THR A 9 10.04 -6.06 16.02
CA THR A 9 9.10 -4.95 15.90
C THR A 9 9.82 -3.61 15.97
N ALA A 10 9.32 -2.61 15.27
CA ALA A 10 9.76 -1.22 15.38
C ALA A 10 8.54 -0.33 15.63
N THR A 11 8.73 0.74 16.40
CA THR A 11 7.69 1.75 16.64
C THR A 11 8.33 3.13 16.49
N VAL A 12 7.73 3.99 15.67
CA VAL A 12 8.15 5.36 15.46
C VAL A 12 7.19 6.30 16.17
N TYR A 13 7.75 7.31 16.85
CA TYR A 13 6.99 8.36 17.52
C TYR A 13 7.35 9.71 16.91
N ASN A 14 6.37 10.60 16.79
CA ASN A 14 6.60 11.99 16.43
C ASN A 14 7.23 12.79 17.59
N GLY A 15 7.61 14.04 17.33
CA GLY A 15 8.23 14.93 18.34
C GLY A 15 7.35 15.25 19.55
N SER A 16 6.04 14.96 19.48
CA SER A 16 5.10 15.09 20.60
C SER A 16 4.94 13.79 21.40
N GLY A 17 5.62 12.72 21.01
CA GLY A 17 5.56 11.41 21.65
C GLY A 17 4.36 10.56 21.26
N HIS A 18 3.66 10.88 20.17
CA HIS A 18 2.59 10.04 19.64
C HIS A 18 3.14 9.07 18.60
N GLU A 19 2.65 7.83 18.65
CA GLU A 19 2.97 6.78 17.68
C GLU A 19 2.49 7.19 16.29
N THR A 20 3.35 7.03 15.30
CA THR A 20 3.06 7.32 13.88
C THR A 20 3.23 6.11 12.99
N GLU A 21 4.00 5.11 13.44
CA GLU A 21 4.26 3.89 12.68
C GLU A 21 4.58 2.73 13.64
N TYR A 22 4.11 1.53 13.29
CA TYR A 22 4.48 0.29 13.94
C TYR A 22 4.70 -0.81 12.90
N THR A 23 5.89 -1.37 12.86
CA THR A 23 6.28 -2.37 11.86
C THR A 23 6.61 -3.70 12.51
N LYS A 24 6.22 -4.81 11.88
CA LYS A 24 6.63 -6.17 12.25
C LYS A 24 7.53 -6.76 11.17
N PHE A 25 8.52 -7.51 11.62
CA PHE A 25 9.46 -8.20 10.75
C PHE A 25 9.49 -9.69 11.08
N ASN A 26 9.59 -10.53 10.05
CA ASN A 26 9.82 -11.95 10.22
C ASN A 26 11.25 -12.25 10.72
N THR A 27 11.54 -13.51 10.94
CA THR A 27 12.84 -13.98 11.45
C THR A 27 14.00 -13.78 10.48
N SER A 28 13.71 -13.51 9.19
CA SER A 28 14.68 -13.14 8.15
C SER A 28 14.88 -11.63 8.05
N GLY A 29 14.19 -10.83 8.86
CA GLY A 29 14.25 -9.36 8.82
C GLY A 29 13.38 -8.71 7.73
N GLN A 30 12.51 -9.46 7.07
CA GLN A 30 11.59 -8.88 6.07
C GLN A 30 10.35 -8.31 6.79
N LYS A 31 9.87 -7.12 6.37
CA LYS A 31 8.59 -6.57 6.83
C LYS A 31 7.47 -7.58 6.54
N THR A 32 6.55 -7.76 7.49
CA THR A 32 5.32 -8.57 7.31
C THR A 32 4.07 -7.71 7.44
N ASP A 33 4.14 -6.71 8.32
CA ASP A 33 3.05 -5.82 8.65
C ASP A 33 3.63 -4.43 8.91
N ASP A 34 2.98 -3.38 8.41
CA ASP A 34 3.32 -2.00 8.73
C ASP A 34 2.04 -1.19 8.97
N TYR A 35 1.94 -0.55 10.12
CA TYR A 35 0.74 0.18 10.54
C TYR A 35 1.09 1.66 10.68
N PHE A 36 0.32 2.53 10.05
CA PHE A 36 0.51 3.98 10.11
C PHE A 36 -0.60 4.64 10.91
N PHE A 37 -0.24 5.64 11.70
CA PHE A 37 -1.17 6.33 12.59
C PHE A 37 -1.11 7.85 12.37
N ASP A 38 -2.28 8.48 12.42
CA ASP A 38 -2.39 9.92 12.56
C ASP A 38 -1.83 10.33 13.93
N GLY A 39 -0.66 10.96 13.92
CA GLY A 39 0.06 11.33 15.12
C GLY A 39 -0.61 12.43 15.97
N SER A 40 -1.83 12.88 15.64
CA SER A 40 -2.63 13.81 16.46
C SER A 40 -3.77 13.09 17.17
N THR A 41 -4.37 12.09 16.52
CA THR A 41 -5.57 11.38 16.97
C THR A 41 -5.28 9.96 17.45
N GLY A 42 -4.12 9.40 17.07
CA GLY A 42 -3.77 7.99 17.29
C GLY A 42 -4.60 7.02 16.42
N ARG A 43 -5.34 7.54 15.44
CA ARG A 43 -6.14 6.70 14.53
C ARG A 43 -5.24 6.06 13.49
N GLU A 44 -5.40 4.77 13.26
CA GLU A 44 -4.81 4.07 12.12
C GLU A 44 -5.29 4.71 10.80
N THR A 45 -4.36 5.00 9.90
CA THR A 45 -4.60 5.58 8.59
C THR A 45 -4.31 4.58 7.48
N GLU A 46 -3.38 3.67 7.71
CA GLU A 46 -2.96 2.67 6.74
C GLU A 46 -2.43 1.42 7.43
N TYR A 47 -2.60 0.27 6.77
CA TYR A 47 -2.02 -1.01 7.15
C TYR A 47 -1.56 -1.79 5.93
N ASP A 48 -0.27 -2.08 5.89
CA ASP A 48 0.38 -2.81 4.81
C ASP A 48 0.70 -4.24 5.22
N GLN A 49 0.24 -5.20 4.41
CA GLN A 49 0.53 -6.61 4.54
C GLN A 49 1.49 -7.06 3.47
N TYR A 50 2.65 -7.59 3.86
CA TYR A 50 3.69 -8.01 2.92
C TYR A 50 3.74 -9.53 2.78
N GLY A 51 3.74 -9.98 1.53
CA GLY A 51 3.97 -11.37 1.14
C GLY A 51 5.45 -11.69 0.98
N ASN A 52 5.82 -12.95 1.21
CA ASN A 52 7.21 -13.41 1.08
C ASN A 52 7.78 -13.34 -0.35
N ASN A 53 6.91 -13.19 -1.35
CA ASN A 53 7.24 -13.04 -2.78
C ASN A 53 7.30 -11.57 -3.23
N GLY A 54 7.26 -10.62 -2.29
CA GLY A 54 7.23 -9.18 -2.58
C GLY A 54 5.86 -8.62 -2.93
N SER A 55 4.79 -9.44 -2.92
CA SER A 55 3.43 -8.91 -3.05
C SER A 55 3.05 -8.10 -1.81
N MET A 56 2.07 -7.21 -1.94
CA MET A 56 1.62 -6.39 -0.83
C MET A 56 0.11 -6.16 -0.91
N THR A 57 -0.55 -5.96 0.23
CA THR A 57 -1.89 -5.40 0.30
C THR A 57 -1.86 -4.18 1.23
N ALA A 58 -2.14 -3.00 0.68
CA ALA A 58 -2.27 -1.76 1.44
C ALA A 58 -3.73 -1.53 1.80
N HIS A 59 -4.05 -1.33 3.07
CA HIS A 59 -5.37 -1.02 3.57
C HIS A 59 -5.44 0.44 4.00
N LEU A 60 -6.17 1.27 3.27
CA LEU A 60 -6.30 2.71 3.53
C LEU A 60 -7.57 2.99 4.33
N PHE A 61 -7.44 3.54 5.55
CA PHE A 61 -8.55 3.85 6.44
C PHE A 61 -8.93 5.33 6.36
N ASN A 62 -10.10 5.60 5.78
CA ASN A 62 -10.59 6.96 5.59
C ASN A 62 -11.21 7.51 6.87
N SER A 63 -11.26 8.84 6.98
CA SER A 63 -11.78 9.53 8.16
C SER A 63 -13.29 9.37 8.38
N ASN A 64 -14.03 8.97 7.35
CA ASN A 64 -15.45 8.65 7.38
C ASN A 64 -15.73 7.15 7.66
N ASN A 65 -14.70 6.39 8.07
CA ASN A 65 -14.70 4.95 8.31
C ASN A 65 -14.85 4.07 7.06
N THR A 66 -14.84 4.62 5.83
CA THR A 66 -14.70 3.78 4.62
C THR A 66 -13.27 3.28 4.50
N GLN A 67 -13.06 2.23 3.72
CA GLN A 67 -11.74 1.66 3.51
C GLN A 67 -11.48 1.46 2.01
N ASN A 68 -10.24 1.63 1.58
CA ASN A 68 -9.78 1.10 0.31
C ASN A 68 -8.72 0.02 0.55
N ALA A 69 -8.61 -0.95 -0.35
CA ALA A 69 -7.51 -1.90 -0.34
C ALA A 69 -6.83 -1.92 -1.71
N ILE A 70 -5.50 -1.85 -1.74
CA ILE A 70 -4.70 -1.89 -2.96
C ILE A 70 -3.84 -3.14 -2.92
N ILE A 71 -3.99 -4.01 -3.91
CA ILE A 71 -3.29 -5.29 -3.97
C ILE A 71 -2.20 -5.18 -5.02
N PHE A 72 -0.95 -5.41 -4.62
CA PHE A 72 0.22 -5.38 -5.50
C PHE A 72 0.78 -6.79 -5.70
N ASN A 73 1.23 -7.10 -6.91
CA ASN A 73 2.01 -8.29 -7.18
C ASN A 73 3.48 -8.11 -6.76
N GLY A 74 4.28 -9.19 -6.84
CA GLY A 74 5.70 -9.18 -6.46
C GLY A 74 6.61 -8.29 -7.31
N ASN A 75 6.11 -7.72 -8.41
CA ASN A 75 6.82 -6.74 -9.24
C ASN A 75 6.42 -5.29 -8.90
N GLY A 76 5.62 -5.08 -7.84
CA GLY A 76 5.12 -3.76 -7.46
C GLY A 76 3.99 -3.24 -8.36
N GLN A 77 3.38 -4.09 -9.18
CA GLN A 77 2.26 -3.69 -10.03
C GLN A 77 0.96 -3.86 -9.26
N GLU A 78 0.12 -2.83 -9.27
CA GLU A 78 -1.25 -2.90 -8.76
C GLU A 78 -2.03 -3.96 -9.54
N MET A 79 -2.77 -4.81 -8.86
CA MET A 79 -3.56 -5.89 -9.46
C MET A 79 -5.04 -5.64 -9.23
N GLU A 80 -5.40 -5.08 -8.09
CA GLU A 80 -6.78 -4.78 -7.75
C GLU A 80 -6.86 -3.61 -6.74
N TYR A 81 -7.87 -2.77 -6.91
CA TYR A 81 -8.25 -1.68 -6.01
C TYR A 81 -9.67 -1.91 -5.53
N ASP A 82 -9.86 -2.18 -4.26
CA ASP A 82 -11.16 -2.40 -3.64
C ASP A 82 -11.62 -1.16 -2.85
N SER A 83 -12.92 -0.89 -2.86
CA SER A 83 -13.56 0.12 -2.02
C SER A 83 -14.63 -0.49 -1.14
N PHE A 84 -14.57 -0.21 0.16
CA PHE A 84 -15.50 -0.69 1.17
C PHE A 84 -16.24 0.46 1.84
N ASP A 85 -17.52 0.26 2.13
CA ASP A 85 -18.29 1.19 2.93
C ASP A 85 -17.89 1.15 4.42
N SER A 86 -18.49 2.02 5.22
CA SER A 86 -18.21 2.12 6.67
C SER A 86 -18.65 0.91 7.49
N SER A 87 -19.35 -0.06 6.88
CA SER A 87 -19.69 -1.34 7.49
C SER A 87 -18.75 -2.47 7.04
N GLY A 88 -17.70 -2.15 6.28
CA GLY A 88 -16.74 -3.12 5.73
C GLY A 88 -17.28 -3.90 4.53
N LYS A 89 -18.37 -3.44 3.89
CA LYS A 89 -18.93 -4.11 2.72
C LYS A 89 -18.32 -3.56 1.44
N LEU A 90 -17.87 -4.44 0.55
CA LEU A 90 -17.40 -4.07 -0.79
C LEU A 90 -18.49 -3.29 -1.54
N THR A 91 -18.09 -2.15 -2.11
CA THR A 91 -18.93 -1.25 -2.90
C THR A 91 -18.51 -1.20 -4.36
N SER A 92 -17.24 -1.41 -4.66
CA SER A 92 -16.69 -1.52 -6.00
C SER A 92 -15.28 -2.07 -5.95
N PHE A 93 -14.78 -2.55 -7.09
CA PHE A 93 -13.38 -2.90 -7.26
C PHE A 93 -12.91 -2.62 -8.69
N THR A 94 -11.61 -2.42 -8.88
CA THR A 94 -10.97 -2.26 -10.19
C THR A 94 -9.85 -3.27 -10.34
N GLN A 95 -9.85 -4.06 -11.41
CA GLN A 95 -8.79 -5.02 -11.72
C GLN A 95 -7.85 -4.47 -12.77
N PHE A 96 -6.56 -4.66 -12.53
CA PHE A 96 -5.51 -4.21 -13.42
C PHE A 96 -4.82 -5.41 -14.06
N THR A 97 -4.52 -5.30 -15.35
CA THR A 97 -3.80 -6.34 -16.09
C THR A 97 -2.72 -5.70 -16.94
N TYR A 98 -1.47 -6.05 -16.68
CA TYR A 98 -0.30 -5.48 -17.33
C TYR A 98 0.16 -6.33 -18.52
N GLY A 99 0.39 -5.68 -19.65
CA GLY A 99 0.99 -6.29 -20.83
C GLY A 99 2.52 -6.27 -20.77
N ALA A 100 3.16 -7.13 -21.57
CA ALA A 100 4.63 -7.23 -21.65
C ALA A 100 5.35 -5.94 -22.08
N GLY A 101 4.63 -4.95 -22.59
CA GLY A 101 5.16 -3.63 -22.98
C GLY A 101 5.04 -2.54 -21.92
N GLY A 102 4.55 -2.84 -20.72
CA GLY A 102 4.38 -1.87 -19.63
C GLY A 102 3.06 -1.08 -19.65
N GLY A 103 2.27 -1.18 -20.73
CA GLY A 103 0.87 -0.73 -20.72
C GLY A 103 -0.02 -1.69 -19.93
N TYR A 104 -1.20 -1.23 -19.55
CA TYR A 104 -2.15 -2.02 -18.76
C TYR A 104 -3.60 -1.65 -19.06
N ASN A 105 -4.52 -2.57 -18.82
CA ASN A 105 -5.95 -2.29 -18.78
C ASN A 105 -6.43 -2.26 -17.33
N ALA A 106 -7.38 -1.39 -17.04
CA ALA A 106 -8.10 -1.29 -15.79
C ALA A 106 -9.59 -1.56 -16.07
N VAL A 107 -10.17 -2.57 -15.43
CA VAL A 107 -11.60 -2.90 -15.58
C VAL A 107 -12.25 -2.77 -14.23
N ALA A 108 -13.32 -1.98 -14.19
CA ALA A 108 -13.95 -1.61 -12.96
C ALA A 108 -15.33 -2.24 -12.84
N TYR A 109 -15.67 -2.58 -11.61
CA TYR A 109 -16.81 -3.42 -11.29
C TYR A 109 -17.61 -2.84 -10.12
N GLY A 110 -18.92 -3.06 -10.16
CA GLY A 110 -19.77 -2.94 -8.99
C GLY A 110 -19.50 -4.08 -7.99
N PRO A 111 -20.14 -4.06 -6.81
CA PRO A 111 -19.82 -4.99 -5.72
C PRO A 111 -20.29 -6.43 -5.98
N THR A 112 -21.07 -6.63 -7.04
CA THR A 112 -21.55 -7.94 -7.50
C THR A 112 -20.76 -8.47 -8.69
N GLY A 113 -19.70 -7.78 -9.12
CA GLY A 113 -18.84 -8.19 -10.24
C GLY A 113 -19.37 -7.82 -11.63
N TYR A 114 -20.42 -7.00 -11.73
CA TYR A 114 -20.82 -6.43 -13.01
C TYR A 114 -19.87 -5.29 -13.39
N GLU A 115 -19.32 -5.36 -14.60
CA GLU A 115 -18.49 -4.30 -15.17
C GLU A 115 -19.28 -2.99 -15.25
N THR A 116 -18.66 -1.92 -14.78
CA THR A 116 -19.19 -0.56 -14.78
C THR A 116 -18.41 0.34 -15.72
N GLY A 117 -17.14 0.00 -16.01
CA GLY A 117 -16.32 0.69 -17.00
C GLY A 117 -14.95 0.05 -17.20
N TRP A 118 -14.20 0.56 -18.17
CA TRP A 118 -12.86 0.11 -18.50
C TRP A 118 -12.01 1.26 -19.02
N ALA A 119 -10.70 1.12 -18.89
CA ALA A 119 -9.70 2.03 -19.44
C ALA A 119 -8.42 1.28 -19.85
N ASP A 120 -7.85 1.64 -20.99
CA ASP A 120 -6.56 1.15 -21.47
C ASP A 120 -5.51 2.24 -21.36
N TYR A 121 -4.35 1.89 -20.82
CA TYR A 121 -3.23 2.78 -20.62
C TYR A 121 -2.00 2.29 -21.39
N GLY A 122 -1.29 3.25 -21.99
CA GLY A 122 0.02 3.01 -22.59
C GLY A 122 1.09 2.82 -21.53
N SER A 123 2.28 2.40 -21.98
CA SER A 123 3.46 2.20 -21.11
C SER A 123 4.01 3.47 -20.47
N ASN A 124 3.48 4.63 -20.86
CA ASN A 124 3.77 5.94 -20.30
C ASN A 124 2.65 6.45 -19.38
N ASN A 125 1.80 5.54 -18.87
CA ASN A 125 0.61 5.82 -18.05
C ASN A 125 -0.41 6.78 -18.70
N MET A 126 -0.34 6.98 -20.02
CA MET A 126 -1.31 7.80 -20.73
C MET A 126 -2.53 6.98 -21.13
N LEU A 127 -3.72 7.52 -20.91
CA LEU A 127 -4.98 6.94 -21.36
C LEU A 127 -5.00 6.82 -22.89
N ILE A 128 -5.27 5.62 -23.39
CA ILE A 128 -5.44 5.32 -24.82
C ILE A 128 -6.93 5.33 -25.17
N SER A 129 -7.73 4.61 -24.39
CA SER A 129 -9.16 4.41 -24.63
C SER A 129 -9.88 4.12 -23.32
N SER A 130 -11.17 4.42 -23.27
CA SER A 130 -12.05 4.06 -22.15
C SER A 130 -13.50 3.95 -22.57
N GLY A 131 -14.31 3.28 -21.74
CA GLY A 131 -15.75 3.15 -21.91
C GLY A 131 -16.47 2.86 -20.60
N GLY A 132 -17.78 3.14 -20.56
CA GLY A 132 -18.61 2.99 -19.35
C GLY A 132 -18.52 4.18 -18.38
N GLY A 133 -19.00 3.98 -17.16
CA GLY A 133 -18.83 4.94 -16.06
C GLY A 133 -17.35 5.08 -15.76
N GLN A 134 -16.78 6.25 -16.06
CA GLN A 134 -15.36 6.51 -15.86
C GLN A 134 -15.02 6.39 -14.37
N TYR A 135 -14.05 5.54 -14.05
CA TYR A 135 -13.29 5.69 -12.83
C TYR A 135 -12.29 6.81 -13.12
N ASN A 136 -12.49 7.93 -12.44
CA ASN A 136 -11.56 9.05 -12.54
C ASN A 136 -10.30 8.65 -11.77
N PHE A 137 -9.28 8.22 -12.51
CA PHE A 137 -7.93 8.03 -11.99
C PHE A 137 -7.38 9.40 -11.58
N THR A 138 -7.66 9.82 -10.36
CA THR A 138 -6.71 10.65 -9.65
C THR A 138 -5.72 9.65 -9.09
N LEU A 139 -4.51 9.58 -9.64
CA LEU A 139 -3.38 9.17 -8.80
C LEU A 139 -3.43 10.13 -7.64
N GLY A 140 -3.95 9.65 -6.53
CA GLY A 140 -3.94 10.40 -5.31
C GLY A 140 -2.49 10.47 -4.85
N ASP A 141 -1.74 11.42 -5.40
CA ASP A 141 -0.61 12.05 -4.72
C ASP A 141 -1.09 12.66 -3.37
N GLU A 142 -2.41 12.63 -3.10
CA GLU A 142 -3.10 13.09 -1.90
C GLU A 142 -2.95 12.15 -0.69
N TYR A 143 -2.52 10.88 -0.88
CA TYR A 143 -2.29 9.95 0.23
C TYR A 143 -0.82 9.57 0.33
N GLY A 144 -0.04 10.45 0.97
CA GLY A 144 1.33 10.13 1.34
C GLY A 144 2.32 11.28 1.30
N SER A 145 2.01 12.44 1.90
CA SER A 145 3.08 13.37 2.33
C SER A 145 3.84 12.83 3.56
N GLY A 146 4.01 11.51 3.65
CA GLY A 146 4.53 10.78 4.80
C GLY A 146 5.12 9.40 4.45
N SER A 147 4.97 8.95 3.20
CA SER A 147 5.68 7.78 2.66
C SER A 147 6.69 8.28 1.63
N ASP A 148 7.86 8.72 2.13
CA ASP A 148 9.07 8.84 1.30
C ASP A 148 9.55 7.46 0.78
N ASP A 149 8.79 6.38 1.06
CA ASP A 149 9.09 4.99 0.71
C ASP A 149 8.62 4.58 -0.71
N PHE A 150 8.18 5.52 -1.55
CA PHE A 150 8.05 5.26 -3.00
C PHE A 150 9.44 5.21 -3.67
N ASP A 151 10.31 4.29 -3.22
CA ASP A 151 11.42 3.78 -3.99
C ASP A 151 11.07 2.35 -4.46
N PHE A 152 10.13 2.26 -5.40
CA PHE A 152 9.98 1.08 -6.27
C PHE A 152 11.13 0.96 -7.29
N GLY A 153 12.19 1.76 -7.13
CA GLY A 153 13.49 1.47 -7.67
C GLY A 153 14.24 0.57 -6.70
N TRP A 154 14.46 -0.67 -7.13
CA TRP A 154 15.42 -1.60 -6.55
C TRP A 154 14.94 -2.36 -5.31
N PHE A 155 14.79 -3.68 -5.50
CA PHE A 155 15.23 -4.65 -4.51
C PHE A 155 16.74 -4.45 -4.24
N GLU A 156 17.13 -3.33 -3.65
CA GLU A 156 18.35 -3.34 -2.88
C GLU A 156 18.04 -4.15 -1.64
N GLN A 157 18.80 -5.23 -1.50
CA GLN A 157 19.15 -5.73 -0.18
C GLN A 157 19.40 -4.51 0.71
N ASP A 158 18.48 -4.21 1.62
CA ASP A 158 18.82 -3.50 2.85
C ASP A 158 19.64 -4.45 3.75
N MET A 159 20.77 -4.90 3.19
CA MET A 159 21.92 -5.37 3.92
C MET A 159 22.87 -4.16 3.99
N GLY A 160 22.45 -3.09 4.67
CA GLY A 160 23.16 -1.82 4.52
C GLY A 160 23.16 -0.87 5.70
N TYR A 161 22.17 -0.90 6.60
CA TYR A 161 22.26 -0.08 7.80
C TYR A 161 22.74 -0.91 9.00
N SER A 162 24.07 -1.08 9.08
CA SER A 162 24.70 -1.09 10.39
C SER A 162 24.46 0.29 11.02
N ALA A 163 23.32 0.47 11.68
CA ALA A 163 23.17 1.54 12.65
C ALA A 163 24.16 1.23 13.77
N ASN A 164 25.35 1.82 13.64
CA ASN A 164 26.27 2.00 14.72
C ASN A 164 25.49 2.67 15.85
N PHE A 165 25.04 1.88 16.83
CA PHE A 165 24.55 2.39 18.10
C PHE A 165 25.73 3.05 18.80
N GLY A 166 26.00 4.30 18.41
CA GLY A 166 26.95 5.16 19.07
C GLY A 166 26.44 5.50 20.46
N PHE A 167 26.64 4.58 21.42
CA PHE A 167 26.72 4.95 22.82
C PHE A 167 28.05 5.66 23.02
N SER A 168 28.03 6.99 23.15
CA SER A 168 29.13 7.67 23.83
C SER A 168 28.84 7.61 25.33
N PHE A 169 29.75 6.97 26.07
CA PHE A 169 29.86 7.08 27.53
C PHE A 169 30.29 8.49 27.93
#